data_AF-A0A7J4EQ80-F1
#
_entry.id   AF-A0A7J4EQ80-F1
#
_cell.length_a   1.000
_cell.length_b   1.000
_cell.length_c   1.000
_cell.angle_alpha   90.00
_cell.angle_beta   90.00
_cell.angle_gamma   90.00
#
_symmetry.space_group_name_H-M   'P 1'
#
loop_
_entity.id
_entity.type
_entity.pdbx_description
1 polymer ?
#
loop_
_entity_poly.entity_id
_entity_poly.type
_entity_poly.pdbx_seq_one_letter_code
_entity_poly.pdbx_strand_id
1 'polypeptide(L)'
;MKKYVLDTSVLIDGRVSQMLSKGELSGTIIIPEPALAELEAQANFGKISGLQGIEEVEKIKKLGDEKGFGVLFLGERPGIEHIRLAKGGEIDNLIRRVAEEENAILITSDRVQYHVAVARGIRAMFLQQERIMPEDTRVMSFFTPDTSSIHLREGVPPYAKRGALGKLKLVRIRDQPMTVEELQQIAHEILEAARQDGDSSIEIERNGATVVQLRDIRIAIAERPFADRMEITAVRPIAKLTIDEYGVSEELKRRFIEKQRGILIS
;
A
#
# COMPACT_ATOMS: atom_id res chain seq x y z
N MET A 1 23.67 3.05 -24.70
CA MET A 1 23.14 2.63 -23.38
C MET A 1 21.65 2.36 -23.51
N LYS A 2 21.11 1.36 -22.81
CA LYS A 2 19.65 1.16 -22.74
C LYS A 2 19.03 2.32 -21.95
N LYS A 3 17.86 2.77 -22.38
CA LYS A 3 17.03 3.77 -21.68
C LYS A 3 15.77 3.07 -21.19
N TYR A 4 15.35 3.37 -19.97
CA TYR A 4 14.12 2.84 -19.39
C TYR A 4 13.24 3.99 -18.95
N VAL A 5 11.97 3.95 -19.33
CA VAL A 5 10.95 4.90 -18.89
C VAL A 5 10.13 4.22 -17.80
N LEU A 6 10.03 4.86 -16.64
CA LEU A 6 9.27 4.34 -15.51
C LEU A 6 7.83 4.82 -15.55
N ASP A 7 6.89 3.88 -15.46
CA ASP A 7 5.48 4.16 -15.27
C ASP A 7 5.17 4.54 -13.81
N THR A 8 4.04 5.21 -13.55
CA THR A 8 3.63 5.57 -12.18
C THR A 8 3.52 4.32 -11.28
N SER A 9 2.97 3.24 -11.83
CA SER A 9 2.76 1.96 -11.12
C SER A 9 4.05 1.36 -10.53
N VAL A 10 5.18 1.46 -11.24
CA VAL A 10 6.47 0.90 -10.79
C VAL A 10 7.22 1.83 -9.85
N LEU A 11 6.93 3.13 -9.89
CA LEU A 11 7.44 4.08 -8.91
C LEU A 11 6.77 3.86 -7.54
N ILE A 12 5.45 3.58 -7.52
CA ILE A 12 4.72 3.26 -6.29
C ILE A 12 5.21 1.93 -5.68
N ASP A 13 5.47 0.93 -6.54
CA ASP A 13 5.92 -0.41 -6.15
C ASP A 13 7.35 -0.44 -5.57
N GLY A 14 8.21 0.54 -5.89
CA GLY A 14 9.51 0.71 -5.24
C GLY A 14 10.58 -0.35 -5.55
N ARG A 15 10.31 -1.29 -6.46
CA ARG A 15 11.26 -2.38 -6.80
C ARG A 15 12.35 -1.95 -7.79
N VAL A 16 12.14 -0.85 -8.51
CA VAL A 16 13.09 -0.37 -9.52
C VAL A 16 14.42 0.01 -8.88
N SER A 17 14.41 0.74 -7.75
CA SER A 17 15.63 1.05 -6.98
C SER A 17 16.36 -0.21 -6.50
N GLN A 18 15.63 -1.25 -6.11
CA GLN A 18 16.21 -2.54 -5.69
C GLN A 18 16.90 -3.26 -6.84
N MET A 19 16.26 -3.34 -8.01
CA MET A 19 16.84 -3.95 -9.22
C MET A 19 18.10 -3.19 -9.69
N LEU A 20 18.09 -1.86 -9.60
CA LEU A 20 19.25 -1.00 -9.86
C LEU A 20 20.37 -1.22 -8.82
N SER A 21 19.98 -1.42 -7.55
CA SER A 21 20.92 -1.71 -6.47
C SER A 21 21.61 -3.08 -6.65
N LYS A 22 20.86 -4.10 -7.10
CA LYS A 22 21.38 -5.46 -7.37
C LYS A 22 22.10 -5.60 -8.72
N GLY A 23 21.98 -4.62 -9.61
CA GLY A 23 22.57 -4.66 -10.96
C GLY A 23 21.77 -5.48 -11.98
N GLU A 24 20.54 -5.89 -11.62
CA GLU A 24 19.61 -6.59 -12.51
C GLU A 24 19.06 -5.67 -13.59
N LEU A 25 18.96 -4.36 -13.29
CA LEU A 25 18.64 -3.30 -14.24
C LEU A 25 19.85 -2.39 -14.43
N SER A 26 20.23 -2.11 -15.68
CA SER A 26 21.35 -1.23 -16.02
C SER A 26 21.08 -0.39 -17.25
N GLY A 27 21.22 0.93 -17.13
CA GLY A 27 20.97 1.91 -18.18
C GLY A 27 20.61 3.29 -17.63
N THR A 28 20.23 4.18 -18.52
CA THR A 28 19.67 5.50 -18.15
C THR A 28 18.22 5.34 -17.75
N ILE A 29 17.84 5.90 -16.60
CA ILE A 29 16.47 5.90 -16.10
C ILE A 29 15.82 7.23 -16.46
N ILE A 30 14.62 7.16 -17.03
CA ILE A 30 13.80 8.29 -17.39
C ILE A 30 12.57 8.25 -16.48
N ILE A 31 12.38 9.32 -15.73
CA ILE A 31 11.21 9.57 -14.88
C ILE A 31 10.33 10.56 -15.64
N PRO A 32 9.18 10.14 -16.19
CA PRO A 32 8.31 11.04 -16.93
C PRO A 32 7.73 12.13 -16.03
N GLU A 33 7.73 13.38 -16.50
CA GLU A 33 7.02 14.50 -15.86
C GLU A 33 5.52 14.18 -15.63
N PRO A 34 4.79 13.50 -16.55
CA PRO A 34 3.43 13.04 -16.28
C PRO A 34 3.30 12.13 -15.05
N ALA A 35 4.21 11.18 -14.88
CA ALA A 35 4.19 10.25 -13.74
C ALA A 35 4.48 11.00 -12.42
N LEU A 36 5.45 11.91 -12.44
CA LEU A 36 5.76 12.74 -11.26
C LEU A 36 4.57 13.65 -10.87
N ALA A 37 3.91 14.25 -11.86
CA ALA A 37 2.74 15.09 -11.62
C ALA A 37 1.56 14.30 -11.05
N GLU A 38 1.36 13.06 -11.49
CA GLU A 38 0.35 12.16 -10.92
C GLU A 38 0.67 11.79 -9.46
N LEU A 39 1.92 11.43 -9.15
CA LEU A 39 2.36 11.13 -7.78
C LEU A 39 2.19 12.34 -6.85
N GLU A 40 2.56 13.53 -7.31
CA GLU A 40 2.36 14.78 -6.58
C GLU A 40 0.88 15.06 -6.32
N ALA A 41 0.02 14.86 -7.31
CA ALA A 41 -1.42 15.00 -7.13
C ALA A 41 -1.95 14.00 -6.10
N GLN A 42 -1.56 12.72 -6.19
CA GLN A 42 -1.95 11.69 -5.22
C GLN A 42 -1.50 12.06 -3.80
N ALA A 43 -0.25 12.51 -3.63
CA ALA A 43 0.28 12.94 -2.34
C ALA A 43 -0.46 14.16 -1.78
N ASN A 44 -0.78 15.15 -2.63
CA ASN A 44 -1.56 16.33 -2.23
C ASN A 44 -3.01 16.00 -1.86
N PHE A 45 -3.59 14.97 -2.47
CA PHE A 45 -4.88 14.40 -2.05
C PHE A 45 -4.75 13.48 -0.82
N GLY A 46 -3.53 13.27 -0.35
CA GLY A 46 -3.23 12.55 0.87
C GLY A 46 -3.24 11.03 0.74
N LYS A 47 -3.02 10.53 -0.48
CA LYS A 47 -2.82 9.10 -0.74
C LYS A 47 -1.39 8.70 -0.43
N ILE A 48 -1.25 7.62 0.33
CA ILE A 48 0.05 7.07 0.75
C ILE A 48 0.89 6.67 -0.47
N SER A 49 0.25 6.13 -1.51
CA SER A 49 0.94 5.73 -2.75
C SER A 49 1.67 6.88 -3.44
N GLY A 50 1.11 8.09 -3.39
CA GLY A 50 1.74 9.27 -3.99
C GLY A 50 3.05 9.62 -3.29
N LEU A 51 3.04 9.62 -1.95
CA LEU A 51 4.23 9.88 -1.15
C LEU A 51 5.30 8.79 -1.36
N GLN A 52 4.89 7.52 -1.35
CA GLN A 52 5.76 6.37 -1.60
C GLN A 52 6.47 6.48 -2.96
N GLY A 53 5.74 6.83 -4.02
CA GLY A 53 6.34 7.00 -5.34
C GLY A 53 7.34 8.15 -5.40
N ILE A 54 7.09 9.27 -4.69
CA ILE A 54 8.03 10.39 -4.61
C ILE A 54 9.32 9.97 -3.87
N GLU A 55 9.20 9.26 -2.74
CA GLU A 55 10.35 8.73 -2.02
C GLU A 55 11.19 7.76 -2.88
N GLU A 56 10.53 6.96 -3.72
CA GLU A 56 11.23 6.06 -4.66
C GLU A 56 12.01 6.85 -5.72
N VAL A 57 11.42 7.92 -6.26
CA VAL A 57 12.12 8.83 -7.19
C VAL A 57 13.39 9.40 -6.54
N GLU A 58 13.31 9.83 -5.28
CA GLU A 58 14.48 10.32 -4.53
C GLU A 58 15.55 9.24 -4.35
N LYS A 59 15.16 8.00 -4.05
CA LYS A 59 16.08 6.86 -3.91
C LYS A 59 16.78 6.55 -5.24
N ILE A 60 16.05 6.50 -6.34
CA ILE A 60 16.60 6.24 -7.68
C ILE A 60 17.63 7.32 -8.06
N LYS A 61 17.34 8.60 -7.77
CA LYS A 61 18.26 9.70 -8.04
C LYS A 61 19.56 9.58 -7.25
N LYS A 62 19.48 9.31 -5.94
CA LYS A 62 20.67 9.07 -5.09
C LYS A 62 21.50 7.90 -5.60
N LEU A 63 20.86 6.78 -5.97
CA LEU A 63 21.54 5.63 -6.56
C LEU A 63 22.22 5.96 -7.90
N GLY A 64 21.61 6.82 -8.71
CA GLY A 64 22.19 7.32 -9.96
C GLY A 64 23.51 8.04 -9.72
N ASP A 65 23.54 8.94 -8.73
CA ASP A 65 24.73 9.69 -8.34
C ASP A 65 25.82 8.77 -7.75
N GLU A 66 25.45 7.78 -6.94
CA GLU A 66 26.38 6.83 -6.30
C GLU A 66 26.98 5.82 -7.29
N LYS A 67 26.18 5.32 -8.25
CA LYS A 67 26.56 4.25 -9.18
C LYS A 67 26.93 4.75 -10.58
N GLY A 68 26.77 6.03 -10.85
CA GLY A 68 27.16 6.67 -12.11
C GLY A 68 26.25 6.37 -13.31
N PHE A 69 24.95 6.14 -13.08
CA PHE A 69 23.97 6.03 -14.18
C PHE A 69 23.11 7.30 -14.28
N GLY A 70 22.72 7.65 -15.51
CA GLY A 70 21.92 8.86 -15.74
C GLY A 70 20.47 8.70 -15.28
N VAL A 71 19.96 9.70 -14.57
CA VAL A 71 18.53 9.86 -14.25
C VAL A 71 18.03 11.14 -14.92
N LEU A 72 17.07 11.00 -15.84
CA LEU A 72 16.51 12.09 -16.63
C LEU A 72 15.04 12.30 -16.28
N PHE A 73 14.61 13.56 -16.28
CA PHE A 73 13.21 13.93 -16.16
C PHE A 73 12.76 14.46 -17.52
N LEU A 74 11.79 13.80 -18.16
CA LEU A 74 11.40 14.07 -19.56
C LEU A 74 9.88 14.05 -19.74
N GLY A 75 9.43 14.65 -20.83
CA GLY A 75 8.01 14.72 -21.20
C GLY A 75 7.34 16.03 -20.80
N GLU A 76 6.16 16.25 -21.36
CA GLU A 76 5.35 17.42 -21.04
C GLU A 76 4.66 17.23 -19.70
N ARG A 77 4.76 18.23 -18.82
CA ARG A 77 4.09 18.21 -17.52
C ARG A 77 2.61 18.55 -17.69
N PRO A 78 1.68 17.63 -17.39
CA PRO A 78 0.25 17.90 -17.54
C PRO A 78 -0.23 18.94 -16.53
N GLY A 79 -1.19 19.78 -16.94
CA GLY A 79 -1.85 20.73 -16.04
C GLY A 79 -2.70 20.03 -14.98
N ILE A 80 -2.92 20.70 -13.85
CA ILE A 80 -3.69 20.16 -12.70
C ILE A 80 -5.12 19.73 -13.11
N GLU A 81 -5.77 20.49 -14.01
CA GLU A 81 -7.11 20.14 -14.50
C GLU A 81 -7.10 18.85 -15.32
N HIS A 82 -6.09 18.65 -16.17
CA HIS A 82 -5.92 17.40 -16.90
C HIS A 82 -5.69 16.23 -15.95
N ILE A 83 -4.94 16.38 -14.87
CA ILE A 83 -4.73 15.28 -13.90
C ILE A 83 -6.04 14.91 -13.19
N ARG A 84 -6.86 15.90 -12.82
CA ARG A 84 -8.14 15.66 -12.14
C ARG A 84 -9.22 15.07 -13.07
N LEU A 85 -9.20 15.47 -14.34
CA LEU A 85 -10.22 15.10 -15.34
C LEU A 85 -9.80 13.90 -16.19
N ALA A 86 -8.51 13.56 -16.23
CA ALA A 86 -7.99 12.41 -16.96
C ALA A 86 -8.60 11.13 -16.39
N LYS A 87 -9.56 10.57 -17.12
CA LYS A 87 -10.02 9.21 -16.89
C LYS A 87 -8.90 8.25 -17.27
N GLY A 88 -8.14 7.78 -16.27
CA GLY A 88 -7.31 6.57 -16.24
C GLY A 88 -6.18 6.40 -17.26
N GLY A 89 -6.26 6.93 -18.49
CA GLY A 89 -5.35 6.55 -19.58
C GLY A 89 -4.65 7.71 -20.30
N GLU A 90 -4.97 8.97 -19.98
CA GLU A 90 -4.31 10.15 -20.58
C GLU A 90 -2.85 10.26 -20.12
N ILE A 91 -2.62 10.11 -18.81
CA ILE A 91 -1.29 10.11 -18.19
C ILE A 91 -0.45 8.96 -18.75
N ASP A 92 -1.01 7.75 -18.75
CA ASP A 92 -0.39 6.58 -19.36
C ASP A 92 0.01 6.81 -20.82
N ASN A 93 -0.80 7.55 -21.56
CA ASN A 93 -0.51 7.90 -22.95
C ASN A 93 0.68 8.84 -23.07
N LEU A 94 0.79 9.84 -22.20
CA LEU A 94 1.93 10.74 -22.16
C LEU A 94 3.22 9.98 -21.78
N ILE A 95 3.15 9.07 -20.81
CA ILE A 95 4.26 8.20 -20.42
C ILE A 95 4.72 7.34 -21.61
N ARG A 96 3.77 6.72 -22.34
CA ARG A 96 4.07 5.93 -23.55
C ARG A 96 4.73 6.79 -24.65
N ARG A 97 4.30 8.04 -24.84
CA ARG A 97 4.93 8.96 -25.81
C ARG A 97 6.39 9.22 -25.46
N VAL A 98 6.72 9.46 -24.19
CA VAL A 98 8.11 9.61 -23.76
C VAL A 98 8.94 8.36 -24.09
N ALA A 99 8.38 7.17 -23.87
CA ALA A 99 9.06 5.92 -24.24
C ALA A 99 9.28 5.77 -25.75
N GLU A 100 8.32 6.19 -26.56
CA GLU A 100 8.37 6.17 -28.02
C GLU A 100 9.41 7.18 -28.56
N GLU A 101 9.38 8.43 -28.11
CA GLU A 101 10.28 9.52 -28.50
C GLU A 101 11.74 9.22 -28.14
N GLU A 102 11.96 8.66 -26.95
CA GLU A 102 13.31 8.34 -26.47
C GLU A 102 13.81 6.97 -26.94
N ASN A 103 12.99 6.23 -27.70
CA ASN A 103 13.20 4.83 -28.06
C ASN A 103 13.65 4.01 -26.82
N ALA A 104 12.93 4.18 -25.73
CA ALA A 104 13.20 3.56 -24.43
C ALA A 104 12.32 2.32 -24.21
N ILE A 105 12.67 1.54 -23.20
CA ILE A 105 11.85 0.41 -22.75
C ILE A 105 10.94 0.92 -21.62
N LEU A 106 9.63 0.89 -21.81
CA LEU A 106 8.66 1.20 -20.76
C LEU A 106 8.69 0.09 -19.69
N ILE A 107 8.86 0.45 -18.43
CA ILE A 107 8.75 -0.47 -17.30
C ILE A 107 7.44 -0.15 -16.57
N THR A 108 6.55 -1.12 -16.45
CA THR A 108 5.23 -0.96 -15.81
C THR A 108 4.82 -2.22 -15.05
N SER A 109 4.07 -2.07 -13.97
CA SER A 109 3.39 -3.15 -13.25
C SER A 109 1.88 -3.17 -13.55
N ASP A 110 1.39 -2.21 -14.36
CA ASP A 110 0.03 -2.22 -14.89
C ASP A 110 -0.05 -3.07 -16.16
N ARG A 111 -0.90 -4.10 -16.11
CA ARG A 111 -1.07 -5.07 -17.19
C ARG A 111 -1.71 -4.44 -18.44
N VAL A 112 -2.64 -3.49 -18.26
CA VAL A 112 -3.28 -2.75 -19.35
C VAL A 112 -2.26 -1.85 -20.02
N GLN A 113 -1.50 -1.07 -19.25
CA GLN A 113 -0.43 -0.20 -19.75
C GLN A 113 0.60 -1.00 -20.58
N TYR A 114 1.04 -2.16 -20.07
CA TYR A 114 1.95 -3.07 -20.77
C TYR A 114 1.37 -3.53 -22.12
N HIS A 115 0.16 -4.08 -22.14
CA HIS A 115 -0.44 -4.59 -23.37
C HIS A 115 -0.71 -3.49 -24.39
N VAL A 116 -1.11 -2.29 -23.95
CA VAL A 116 -1.30 -1.13 -24.83
C VAL A 116 0.04 -0.70 -25.44
N ALA A 117 1.13 -0.64 -24.66
CA ALA A 117 2.45 -0.30 -25.16
C ALA A 117 2.93 -1.31 -26.23
N VAL A 118 2.83 -2.61 -25.94
CA VAL A 118 3.21 -3.67 -26.89
C VAL A 118 2.36 -3.60 -28.16
N ALA A 119 1.04 -3.38 -28.05
CA ALA A 119 0.16 -3.23 -29.21
C ALA A 119 0.51 -2.03 -30.10
N ARG A 120 1.08 -0.97 -29.51
CA ARG A 120 1.59 0.20 -30.24
C ARG A 120 3.01 0.03 -30.79
N GLY A 121 3.65 -1.13 -30.57
CA GLY A 121 5.04 -1.38 -30.99
C GLY A 121 6.09 -0.75 -30.08
N ILE A 122 5.70 -0.27 -28.90
CA ILE A 122 6.61 0.26 -27.88
C ILE A 122 7.20 -0.92 -27.12
N ARG A 123 8.53 -0.93 -26.95
CA ARG A 123 9.19 -1.95 -26.12
C ARG A 123 8.79 -1.76 -24.67
N ALA A 124 8.26 -2.81 -24.06
CA ALA A 124 7.81 -2.76 -22.67
C ALA A 124 8.32 -3.97 -21.87
N MET A 125 8.56 -3.75 -20.59
CA MET A 125 8.91 -4.73 -19.58
C MET A 125 7.82 -4.71 -18.52
N PHE A 126 7.12 -5.84 -18.36
CA PHE A 126 6.14 -6.00 -17.31
C PHE A 126 6.84 -6.47 -16.03
N LEU A 127 6.81 -5.65 -14.99
CA LEU A 127 7.24 -6.05 -13.66
C LEU A 127 6.06 -6.71 -12.95
N GLN A 128 5.98 -8.03 -13.08
CA GLN A 128 5.01 -8.82 -12.34
C GLN A 128 5.18 -8.53 -10.84
N GLN A 129 4.15 -7.98 -10.20
CA GLN A 129 4.17 -7.73 -8.76
C GLN A 129 4.48 -9.02 -8.02
N GLU A 130 5.42 -8.97 -7.07
CA GLU A 130 5.57 -10.06 -6.12
C GLU A 130 4.26 -10.17 -5.36
N ARG A 131 3.74 -11.39 -5.28
CA ARG A 131 2.47 -11.63 -4.64
C ARG A 131 2.67 -11.54 -3.13
N ILE A 132 2.25 -10.44 -2.52
CA ILE A 132 2.29 -10.29 -1.06
C ILE A 132 0.98 -10.87 -0.54
N MET A 133 1.04 -12.07 0.03
CA MET A 133 -0.12 -12.64 0.69
C MET A 133 -0.41 -11.86 1.98
N PRO A 134 -1.69 -11.63 2.34
CA PRO A 134 -2.05 -11.07 3.63
C PRO A 134 -1.32 -11.69 4.82
N GLU A 135 -1.20 -13.02 4.85
CA GLU A 135 -0.51 -13.79 5.90
C GLU A 135 1.01 -13.54 5.98
N ASP A 136 1.64 -13.13 4.88
CA ASP A 136 3.09 -12.92 4.79
C ASP A 136 3.49 -11.48 5.17
N THR A 137 2.52 -10.58 5.36
CA THR A 137 2.80 -9.19 5.77
C THR A 137 3.42 -9.15 7.17
N ARG A 138 4.37 -8.25 7.40
CA ARG A 138 5.03 -8.11 8.72
C ARG A 138 4.05 -7.81 9.84
N VAL A 139 2.96 -7.10 9.57
CA VAL A 139 1.94 -6.83 10.59
C VAL A 139 1.38 -8.13 11.18
N MET A 140 1.27 -9.19 10.37
CA MET A 140 0.78 -10.50 10.80
C MET A 140 1.75 -11.23 11.72
N SER A 141 3.05 -11.01 11.57
CA SER A 141 4.08 -11.60 12.45
C SER A 141 3.95 -11.18 13.92
N PHE A 142 3.29 -10.05 14.20
CA PHE A 142 3.03 -9.57 15.56
C PHE A 142 1.85 -10.28 16.25
N PHE A 143 0.96 -10.90 15.46
CA PHE A 143 -0.20 -11.59 15.98
C PHE A 143 0.15 -12.98 16.53
N THR A 144 -0.37 -13.28 17.72
CA THR A 144 -0.45 -14.63 18.29
C THR A 144 -1.92 -15.08 18.33
N PRO A 145 -2.23 -16.36 18.61
CA PRO A 145 -3.63 -16.80 18.70
C PRO A 145 -4.48 -16.00 19.69
N ASP A 146 -3.88 -15.49 20.78
CA ASP A 146 -4.52 -14.69 21.83
C ASP A 146 -4.40 -13.17 21.65
N THR A 147 -3.81 -12.69 20.54
CA THR A 147 -3.76 -11.26 20.22
C THR A 147 -5.10 -10.79 19.66
N SER A 148 -5.68 -9.77 20.30
CA SER A 148 -6.86 -9.03 19.82
C SER A 148 -6.50 -7.89 18.87
N SER A 149 -5.40 -7.17 19.14
CA SER A 149 -4.96 -6.04 18.33
C SER A 149 -3.47 -5.74 18.52
N ILE A 150 -2.88 -5.17 17.47
CA ILE A 150 -1.51 -4.70 17.40
C ILE A 150 -1.51 -3.18 17.28
N HIS A 151 -0.60 -2.53 18.01
CA HIS A 151 -0.46 -1.08 18.10
C HIS A 151 1.00 -0.73 17.85
N LEU A 152 1.28 -0.12 16.69
CA LEU A 152 2.60 0.29 16.26
C LEU A 152 2.60 1.82 16.13
N ARG A 153 3.60 2.49 16.72
CA ARG A 153 3.71 3.96 16.66
C ARG A 153 5.17 4.38 16.62
N GLU A 154 5.47 5.39 15.81
CA GLU A 154 6.81 5.92 15.64
C GLU A 154 7.45 6.33 16.98
N GLY A 155 8.68 5.88 17.21
CA GLY A 155 9.43 6.17 18.45
C GLY A 155 8.93 5.40 19.67
N VAL A 156 7.95 4.51 19.50
CA VAL A 156 7.36 3.69 20.58
C VAL A 156 7.62 2.21 20.30
N PRO A 157 7.95 1.39 21.31
CA PRO A 157 8.02 -0.06 21.13
C PRO A 157 6.66 -0.64 20.69
N PRO A 158 6.62 -1.69 19.86
CA PRO A 158 5.37 -2.28 19.41
C PRO A 158 4.63 -3.00 20.56
N TYR A 159 3.31 -2.83 20.61
CA TYR A 159 2.46 -3.45 21.63
C TYR A 159 1.36 -4.31 21.02
N ALA A 160 0.96 -5.36 21.74
CA ALA A 160 -0.20 -6.18 21.45
C ALA A 160 -1.19 -6.14 22.62
N LYS A 161 -2.49 -6.05 22.36
CA LYS A 161 -3.52 -6.36 23.37
C LYS A 161 -3.82 -7.85 23.32
N ARG A 162 -3.46 -8.58 24.39
CA ARG A 162 -3.56 -10.04 24.47
C ARG A 162 -4.44 -10.50 25.64
N GLY A 163 -5.03 -11.68 25.50
CA GLY A 163 -5.76 -12.37 26.56
C GLY A 163 -7.23 -12.62 26.23
N ALA A 164 -7.95 -13.21 27.18
CA ALA A 164 -9.38 -13.48 27.05
C ALA A 164 -10.21 -12.19 27.05
N LEU A 165 -11.41 -12.27 26.47
CA LEU A 165 -12.40 -11.19 26.50
C LEU A 165 -12.67 -10.77 27.95
N GLY A 166 -12.60 -9.47 28.22
CA GLY A 166 -12.72 -8.89 29.57
C GLY A 166 -11.43 -8.90 30.41
N LYS A 167 -10.35 -9.56 29.96
CA LYS A 167 -9.03 -9.57 30.63
C LYS A 167 -7.88 -9.25 29.67
N LEU A 168 -8.13 -8.38 28.70
CA LEU A 168 -7.10 -7.94 27.75
C LEU A 168 -6.02 -7.12 28.46
N LYS A 169 -4.76 -7.50 28.27
CA LYS A 169 -3.59 -6.77 28.76
C LYS A 169 -2.78 -6.25 27.60
N LEU A 170 -2.24 -5.05 27.75
CA LEU A 170 -1.28 -4.50 26.81
C LEU A 170 0.10 -5.13 27.11
N VAL A 171 0.66 -5.83 26.12
CA VAL A 171 1.92 -6.56 26.22
C VAL A 171 2.88 -5.96 25.21
N ARG A 172 4.09 -5.61 25.66
CA ARG A 172 5.16 -5.17 24.77
C ARG A 172 5.71 -6.38 23.99
N ILE A 173 5.88 -6.22 22.67
CA ILE A 173 6.36 -7.30 21.80
C ILE A 173 7.89 -7.34 21.76
N ARG A 174 8.53 -6.17 21.66
CA ARG A 174 10.00 -5.99 21.74
C ARG A 174 10.32 -4.63 22.38
N ASP A 175 11.54 -4.46 22.88
CA ASP A 175 11.98 -3.20 23.52
C ASP A 175 12.43 -2.12 22.53
N GLN A 176 12.98 -2.52 21.40
CA GLN A 176 13.39 -1.58 20.37
C GLN A 176 12.14 -0.80 19.87
N PRO A 177 12.18 0.54 19.77
CA PRO A 177 11.11 1.33 19.18
C PRO A 177 10.88 1.08 17.69
N MET A 178 9.69 1.39 17.18
CA MET A 178 9.41 1.43 15.75
C MET A 178 10.03 2.69 15.13
N THR A 179 10.71 2.56 13.99
CA THR A 179 11.16 3.72 13.19
C THR A 179 10.08 4.12 12.19
N VAL A 180 10.16 5.34 11.63
CA VAL A 180 9.23 5.78 10.56
C VAL A 180 9.37 4.86 9.36
N GLU A 181 10.60 4.54 8.97
CA GLU A 181 10.89 3.72 7.79
C GLU A 181 10.31 2.32 7.95
N GLU A 182 10.40 1.73 9.14
CA GLU A 182 9.81 0.42 9.42
C GLU A 182 8.28 0.45 9.29
N LEU A 183 7.64 1.49 9.83
CA LEU A 183 6.18 1.67 9.72
C LEU A 183 5.75 1.92 8.28
N GLN A 184 6.48 2.73 7.52
CA GLN A 184 6.22 2.97 6.10
C GLN A 184 6.29 1.68 5.29
N GLN A 185 7.27 0.82 5.56
CA GLN A 185 7.36 -0.44 4.85
C GLN A 185 6.26 -1.43 5.28
N ILE A 186 5.87 -1.47 6.56
CA ILE A 186 4.71 -2.27 7.01
C ILE A 186 3.42 -1.78 6.35
N ALA A 187 3.20 -0.47 6.30
CA ALA A 187 2.06 0.15 5.61
C ALA A 187 2.05 -0.21 4.11
N HIS A 188 3.20 -0.18 3.46
CA HIS A 188 3.34 -0.58 2.06
C HIS A 188 2.93 -2.04 1.83
N GLU A 189 3.43 -2.98 2.64
CA GLU A 189 3.04 -4.39 2.55
C GLU A 189 1.54 -4.61 2.75
N ILE A 190 0.93 -3.90 3.71
CA ILE A 190 -0.52 -3.98 3.95
C ILE A 190 -1.31 -3.50 2.72
N LEU A 191 -0.93 -2.36 2.15
CA LEU A 191 -1.63 -1.78 1.01
C LEU A 191 -1.48 -2.65 -0.24
N GLU A 192 -0.29 -3.18 -0.50
CA GLU A 192 -0.05 -4.07 -1.63
C GLU A 192 -0.80 -5.40 -1.47
N ALA A 193 -0.75 -6.02 -0.29
CA ALA A 193 -1.51 -7.24 -0.01
C ALA A 193 -3.02 -7.00 -0.21
N ALA A 194 -3.55 -5.87 0.25
CA ALA A 194 -4.96 -5.53 0.10
C ALA A 194 -5.38 -5.24 -1.34
N ARG A 195 -4.47 -4.77 -2.20
CA ARG A 195 -4.75 -4.55 -3.64
C ARG A 195 -4.75 -5.87 -4.43
N GLN A 196 -3.96 -6.84 -4.00
CA GLN A 196 -3.76 -8.11 -4.72
C GLN A 196 -4.71 -9.23 -4.25
N ASP A 197 -5.24 -9.14 -3.03
CA ASP A 197 -6.13 -10.14 -2.43
C ASP A 197 -7.60 -9.80 -2.66
N GLY A 198 -8.36 -10.72 -3.27
CA GLY A 198 -9.76 -10.50 -3.63
C GLY A 198 -10.74 -10.44 -2.45
N ASP A 199 -10.31 -10.90 -1.27
CA ASP A 199 -11.08 -10.87 -0.02
C ASP A 199 -10.67 -9.67 0.88
N SER A 200 -9.84 -8.78 0.36
CA SER A 200 -9.35 -7.59 1.05
C SER A 200 -9.77 -6.31 0.32
N SER A 201 -9.81 -5.19 1.03
CA SER A 201 -10.19 -3.90 0.45
C SER A 201 -9.63 -2.72 1.23
N ILE A 202 -9.41 -1.60 0.55
CA ILE A 202 -9.11 -0.32 1.18
C ILE A 202 -10.45 0.42 1.35
N GLU A 203 -10.94 0.50 2.60
CA GLU A 203 -12.26 1.07 2.93
C GLU A 203 -12.24 2.60 2.89
N ILE A 204 -11.17 3.20 3.41
CA ILE A 204 -11.01 4.65 3.56
C ILE A 204 -9.60 5.01 3.14
N GLU A 205 -9.47 6.02 2.29
CA GLU A 205 -8.19 6.66 1.97
C GLU A 205 -8.43 8.18 2.00
N ARG A 206 -7.90 8.84 3.03
CA ARG A 206 -8.00 10.28 3.27
C ARG A 206 -6.62 10.81 3.65
N ASN A 207 -6.49 12.13 3.64
CA ASN A 207 -5.23 12.78 3.94
C ASN A 207 -4.69 12.44 5.33
N GLY A 208 -3.63 11.63 5.36
CA GLY A 208 -2.98 11.10 6.54
C GLY A 208 -3.73 9.94 7.23
N ALA A 209 -4.82 9.41 6.66
CA ALA A 209 -5.62 8.36 7.30
C ALA A 209 -6.14 7.34 6.29
N THR A 210 -5.72 6.08 6.46
CA THR A 210 -6.14 4.96 5.61
C THR A 210 -6.70 3.82 6.48
N VAL A 211 -7.82 3.23 6.06
CA VAL A 211 -8.40 2.03 6.69
C VAL A 211 -8.45 0.92 5.67
N VAL A 212 -7.85 -0.20 6.02
CA VAL A 212 -7.73 -1.39 5.19
C VAL A 212 -8.44 -2.54 5.89
N GLN A 213 -9.36 -3.20 5.19
CA GLN A 213 -9.87 -4.51 5.57
C GLN A 213 -9.01 -5.56 4.89
N LEU A 214 -8.05 -6.13 5.62
CA LEU A 214 -7.15 -7.17 5.15
C LEU A 214 -7.70 -8.53 5.60
N ARG A 215 -8.51 -9.17 4.73
CA ARG A 215 -9.34 -10.35 5.05
C ARG A 215 -10.16 -10.16 6.32
N ASP A 216 -9.83 -10.88 7.40
CA ASP A 216 -10.50 -10.83 8.68
C ASP A 216 -9.85 -9.83 9.64
N ILE A 217 -8.93 -8.96 9.22
CA ILE A 217 -8.27 -7.98 10.09
C ILE A 217 -8.51 -6.58 9.57
N ARG A 218 -8.95 -5.70 10.47
CA ARG A 218 -9.14 -4.28 10.16
C ARG A 218 -7.94 -3.48 10.62
N ILE A 219 -7.31 -2.78 9.69
CA ILE A 219 -6.07 -2.04 9.92
C ILE A 219 -6.30 -0.56 9.66
N ALA A 220 -5.99 0.27 10.65
CA ALA A 220 -5.93 1.72 10.50
C ALA A 220 -4.47 2.16 10.43
N ILE A 221 -4.14 2.92 9.40
CA ILE A 221 -2.83 3.56 9.18
C ILE A 221 -3.06 5.06 9.28
N ALA A 222 -2.37 5.71 10.20
CA ALA A 222 -2.47 7.15 10.41
C ALA A 222 -1.08 7.78 10.38
N GLU A 223 -0.97 8.93 9.72
CA GLU A 223 0.24 9.72 9.60
C GLU A 223 -0.11 11.21 9.47
N ARG A 224 0.90 12.08 9.36
CA ARG A 224 0.65 13.51 9.16
C ARG A 224 -0.13 13.73 7.86
N PRO A 225 -1.13 14.64 7.83
CA PRO A 225 -1.50 15.60 8.87
C PRO A 225 -2.54 15.10 9.90
N PHE A 226 -3.04 13.87 9.77
CA PHE A 226 -4.10 13.34 10.64
C PHE A 226 -3.59 12.98 12.04
N ALA A 227 -2.37 12.44 12.14
CA ALA A 227 -1.68 12.13 13.39
C ALA A 227 -0.35 12.91 13.50
N ASP A 228 0.13 13.12 14.73
CA ASP A 228 1.41 13.82 15.00
C ASP A 228 2.64 13.01 14.55
N ARG A 229 2.48 11.69 14.54
CA ARG A 229 3.46 10.66 14.20
C ARG A 229 2.78 9.52 13.46
N MET A 230 3.55 8.74 12.70
CA MET A 230 3.01 7.57 12.02
C MET A 230 2.61 6.50 13.03
N GLU A 231 1.42 5.93 12.85
CA GLU A 231 0.91 4.82 13.65
C GLU A 231 0.08 3.84 12.81
N ILE A 232 0.16 2.56 13.16
CA ILE A 232 -0.57 1.46 12.54
C ILE A 232 -1.25 0.65 13.65
N THR A 233 -2.57 0.55 13.57
CA THR A 233 -3.38 -0.24 14.50
C THR A 233 -4.10 -1.34 13.72
N ALA A 234 -3.77 -2.59 13.99
CA ALA A 234 -4.41 -3.75 13.37
C ALA A 234 -5.28 -4.48 14.41
N VAL A 235 -6.54 -4.72 14.10
CA VAL A 235 -7.52 -5.27 15.02
C VAL A 235 -8.16 -6.50 14.39
N ARG A 236 -8.14 -7.63 15.11
CA ARG A 236 -9.03 -8.73 14.80
C ARG A 236 -10.44 -8.33 15.23
N PRO A 237 -11.45 -8.36 14.34
CA PRO A 237 -12.84 -8.31 14.70
C PRO A 237 -13.06 -9.27 15.85
N ILE A 238 -13.69 -8.78 16.90
CA ILE A 238 -13.98 -9.57 18.09
C ILE A 238 -14.61 -10.86 17.59
N ALA A 239 -14.00 -11.98 17.98
CA ALA A 239 -14.45 -13.33 17.66
C ALA A 239 -15.97 -13.38 17.73
N LYS A 240 -16.60 -14.11 16.79
CA LYS A 240 -18.04 -14.41 16.84
C LYS A 240 -18.37 -14.87 18.25
N LEU A 241 -18.86 -13.94 19.07
CA LEU A 241 -19.23 -14.24 20.43
C LEU A 241 -20.33 -15.28 20.32
N THR A 242 -20.11 -16.42 20.94
CA THR A 242 -21.21 -17.36 21.12
C THR A 242 -22.26 -16.66 21.97
N ILE A 243 -23.54 -16.95 21.72
CA ILE A 243 -24.62 -16.30 22.49
C ILE A 243 -24.49 -16.51 24.01
N ASP A 244 -23.75 -17.56 24.39
CA ASP A 244 -23.41 -17.91 25.76
C ASP A 244 -22.49 -16.87 26.44
N GLU A 245 -21.59 -16.25 25.68
CA GLU A 245 -20.63 -15.26 26.19
C GLU A 245 -21.25 -13.87 26.44
N TYR A 246 -22.46 -13.64 25.94
CA TYR A 246 -23.21 -12.39 26.18
C TYR A 246 -23.99 -12.39 27.51
N GLY A 247 -23.93 -13.48 28.30
CA GLY A 247 -24.68 -13.59 29.55
C GLY A 247 -26.21 -13.60 29.33
N VAL A 248 -26.65 -14.00 28.13
CA VAL A 248 -28.07 -14.09 27.78
C VAL A 248 -28.73 -15.19 28.61
N SER A 249 -29.95 -14.93 29.11
CA SER A 249 -30.69 -15.92 29.91
C SER A 249 -31.01 -17.18 29.09
N GLU A 250 -31.03 -18.34 29.75
CA GLU A 250 -31.40 -19.62 29.12
C GLU A 250 -32.78 -19.58 28.46
N GLU A 251 -33.68 -18.75 28.98
CA GLU A 251 -35.00 -18.52 28.39
C GLU A 251 -34.92 -17.82 27.02
N LEU A 252 -34.07 -16.79 26.88
CA LEU A 252 -33.85 -16.15 25.58
C LEU A 252 -33.17 -17.10 24.58
N LYS A 253 -32.19 -17.89 25.05
CA LYS A 253 -31.51 -18.90 24.21
C LYS A 253 -32.49 -19.93 23.65
N ARG A 254 -33.36 -20.48 24.50
CA ARG A 254 -34.45 -21.37 24.05
C ARG A 254 -35.37 -20.68 23.04
N ARG A 255 -35.73 -19.41 23.27
CA ARG A 255 -36.58 -18.66 22.33
C ARG A 255 -35.95 -18.49 20.95
N PHE A 256 -34.62 -18.35 20.85
CA PHE A 256 -33.91 -18.31 19.56
C PHE A 256 -33.89 -19.67 18.85
N ILE A 257 -33.80 -20.77 19.60
CA ILE A 257 -33.69 -22.13 19.05
C ILE A 257 -35.06 -22.71 18.68
N GLU A 258 -36.07 -22.50 19.51
CA GLU A 258 -37.36 -23.20 19.43
C GLU A 258 -38.37 -22.53 18.48
N LYS A 259 -38.16 -21.27 18.06
CA LYS A 259 -39.13 -20.53 17.22
C LYS A 259 -38.46 -19.69 16.14
N GLN A 260 -38.81 -19.94 14.88
CA GLN A 260 -38.56 -18.98 13.79
C GLN A 260 -39.44 -17.74 13.99
N ARG A 261 -38.85 -16.68 14.57
CA ARG A 261 -39.41 -15.33 14.57
C ARG A 261 -38.35 -14.37 14.04
N GLY A 262 -38.79 -13.34 13.31
CA GLY A 262 -37.92 -12.22 12.98
C GLY A 262 -37.43 -11.55 14.26
N ILE A 263 -36.11 -11.40 14.39
CA ILE A 263 -35.46 -10.75 15.53
C ILE A 263 -35.05 -9.37 15.07
N LEU A 264 -35.50 -8.35 15.78
CA LEU A 264 -34.98 -6.99 15.63
C LEU A 264 -33.93 -6.78 16.72
N ILE A 265 -32.72 -6.42 16.31
CA ILE A 265 -31.63 -6.01 17.21
C ILE A 265 -31.52 -4.49 17.08
N SER A 266 -31.74 -3.76 18.18
CA SER A 266 -31.67 -2.30 18.27
C SER A 266 -30.74 -1.87 19.39
#